data_AF-A0A6A6Z379-F1
#
_entry.id   AF-A0A6A6Z379-F1
#
_cell.length_a   1.000
_cell.length_b   1.000
_cell.length_c   1.000
_cell.angle_alpha   90.00
_cell.angle_beta   90.00
_cell.angle_gamma   90.00
#
_symmetry.space_group_name_H-M   'P 1'
#
loop_
_entity.id
_entity.type
_entity.pdbx_description
1 polymer ?
#
loop_
_entity_poly.entity_id
_entity_poly.type
_entity_poly.pdbx_seq_one_letter_code
_entity_poly.pdbx_strand_id
1 'polypeptide(L)' 'GTKYTSSLRIYWKVYRLVYKRATSSKIDSKINRSIYKVLRKLAKKYNLKKVG' A
#
# COMPACT_ATOMS: atom_id res chain seq x y z
N GLY A 1 -9.28 -5.64 -12.68
CA GLY A 1 -7.93 -6.02 -12.24
C GLY A 1 -7.05 -4.79 -12.10
N THR A 2 -6.25 -4.72 -11.04
CA THR A 2 -5.36 -3.58 -10.75
C THR A 2 -4.27 -3.48 -11.82
N LYS A 3 -4.34 -2.45 -12.68
CA LYS A 3 -3.38 -2.27 -13.80
C LYS A 3 -2.15 -1.42 -13.43
N TYR A 4 -2.21 -0.71 -12.31
CA TYR A 4 -1.25 0.34 -11.96
C TYR A 4 -0.66 0.21 -10.56
N THR A 5 0.61 0.58 -10.44
CA THR A 5 1.33 0.65 -9.16
C THR A 5 0.79 1.74 -8.22
N SER A 6 0.25 2.82 -8.79
CA SER A 6 -0.41 3.93 -8.08
C SER A 6 -1.63 3.43 -7.30
N SER A 7 -2.41 2.51 -7.87
CA SER A 7 -3.59 1.94 -7.22
C SER A 7 -3.24 1.19 -5.93
N LEU A 8 -2.11 0.48 -5.89
CA LEU A 8 -1.61 -0.19 -4.69
C LEU A 8 -1.27 0.80 -3.57
N ARG A 9 -0.68 1.95 -3.91
CA ARG A 9 -0.38 3.01 -2.93
C ARG A 9 -1.66 3.66 -2.39
N ILE A 10 -2.66 3.87 -3.23
CA ILE A 10 -3.95 4.42 -2.81
C ILE A 10 -4.64 3.44 -1.86
N TYR A 11 -4.68 2.15 -2.21
CA TYR A 11 -5.25 1.12 -1.35
C TYR A 11 -4.61 1.14 0.04
N TRP A 12 -3.28 1.21 0.12
CA TRP A 12 -2.57 1.31 1.40
C TRP A 12 -2.92 2.57 2.20
N LYS A 13 -3.08 3.72 1.54
CA LYS A 13 -3.51 4.96 2.21
C LYS A 13 -4.91 4.83 2.80
N VAL A 14 -5.86 4.28 2.04
CA VAL A 14 -7.25 4.06 2.50
C VAL A 14 -7.26 3.09 3.67
N TYR A 15 -6.55 1.97 3.55
CA TYR A 15 -6.44 1.00 4.65
C TYR A 15 -5.88 1.63 5.92
N ARG A 16 -4.78 2.40 5.81
CA ARG A 16 -4.18 3.10 6.95
C ARG A 16 -5.14 4.08 7.61
N LEU A 17 -5.97 4.76 6.83
CA LEU A 17 -7.00 5.67 7.35
C LEU A 17 -8.07 4.90 8.13
N VAL A 18 -8.60 3.83 7.55
CA VAL A 18 -9.64 2.99 8.18
C VAL A 18 -9.12 2.35 9.46
N TYR A 19 -7.91 1.79 9.43
CA TYR A 19 -7.27 1.20 10.61
C TYR A 19 -7.15 2.23 11.75
N LYS A 20 -6.64 3.42 11.45
CA LYS A 20 -6.52 4.49 12.45
C LYS A 20 -7.89 4.87 13.04
N ARG A 21 -8.95 4.88 12.24
CA ARG A 21 -10.31 5.21 12.72
C ARG A 21 -10.90 4.10 13.58
N ALA A 22 -10.70 2.84 13.20
CA ALA A 22 -11.26 1.70 13.91
C ALA A 22 -10.55 1.43 15.24
N THR A 23 -9.22 1.61 15.28
CA THR A 23 -8.40 1.21 16.42
C THR A 23 -7.90 2.41 17.24
N SER A 24 -8.17 3.64 16.79
CA SER A 24 -7.62 4.90 17.34
C SER A 24 -6.09 4.94 17.48
N SER A 25 -5.39 3.94 16.91
CA SER A 25 -3.96 3.73 17.03
C SER A 25 -3.26 3.93 15.68
N LYS A 26 -2.01 4.37 15.74
CA LYS A 26 -1.20 4.55 14.52
C LYS A 26 -0.47 3.26 14.21
N ILE A 27 -0.47 2.88 12.92
CA ILE A 27 0.38 1.81 12.42
C ILE A 27 1.85 2.21 12.64
N ASP A 28 2.61 1.29 13.23
CA ASP A 28 4.02 1.48 13.51
C ASP A 28 4.84 1.74 12.23
N SER A 29 5.90 2.54 12.36
CA SER A 29 6.77 2.92 11.26
C SER A 29 7.44 1.71 10.60
N LYS A 30 7.75 0.66 11.37
CA LYS A 30 8.34 -0.60 10.88
C LYS A 30 7.37 -1.33 9.95
N ILE A 31 6.10 -1.44 10.34
CA ILE A 31 5.04 -2.07 9.52
C ILE A 31 4.84 -1.26 8.24
N ASN A 32 4.81 0.08 8.35
CA ASN A 32 4.64 0.96 7.20
C ASN A 32 5.74 0.76 6.15
N ARG A 33 7.02 0.69 6.58
CA ARG A 33 8.16 0.38 5.69
C ARG A 33 8.06 -1.03 5.08
N SER A 34 7.66 -2.01 5.88
CA SER A 34 7.49 -3.40 5.40
C SER A 34 6.44 -3.47 4.29
N ILE A 35 5.32 -2.78 4.45
CA ILE A 35 4.24 -2.77 3.46
C ILE A 35 4.67 -2.10 2.17
N TYR A 36 5.39 -0.98 2.20
CA TYR A 36 5.95 -0.41 0.98
C TYR A 36 6.89 -1.37 0.24
N LYS A 37 7.66 -2.21 0.95
CA LYS A 37 8.49 -3.27 0.33
C LYS A 37 7.62 -4.35 -0.32
N VAL A 38 6.56 -4.80 0.35
CA VAL A 38 5.60 -5.78 -0.18
C VAL A 38 4.89 -5.24 -1.43
N LEU A 39 4.40 -4.00 -1.39
CA LEU A 39 3.78 -3.35 -2.55
C LEU A 39 4.74 -3.27 -3.75
N ARG A 40 6.03 -3.00 -3.51
CA ARG A 40 7.05 -2.97 -4.56
C ARG A 40 7.33 -4.36 -5.13
N LYS A 41 7.35 -5.40 -4.29
CA LYS A 41 7.47 -6.80 -4.74
C LYS A 41 6.25 -7.23 -5.55
N LEU A 42 5.05 -6.90 -5.10
CA LEU A 42 3.80 -7.17 -5.82
C LEU A 42 3.78 -6.46 -7.18
N ALA A 43 4.17 -5.19 -7.21
CA ALA A 43 4.27 -4.44 -8.46
C ALA A 43 5.19 -5.10 -9.48
N LYS A 44 6.34 -5.62 -9.04
CA LYS A 44 7.25 -6.40 -9.90
C LYS A 44 6.65 -7.74 -10.33
N LYS A 45 6.09 -8.50 -9.39
CA LYS A 45 5.52 -9.84 -9.65
C LYS A 45 4.42 -9.79 -10.70
N TYR A 46 3.57 -8.77 -10.66
CA TYR A 46 2.43 -8.62 -11.56
C TYR A 46 2.69 -7.64 -12.72
N ASN A 47 3.95 -7.21 -12.94
CA ASN A 47 4.33 -6.23 -13.97
C ASN A 47 3.37 -5.03 -14.06
N LEU A 48 3.01 -4.48 -12.90
CA LEU A 48 2.08 -3.37 -12.82
C LEU A 48 2.69 -2.14 -13.50
N LYS A 49 1.93 -1.51 -14.39
CA LYS A 49 2.41 -0.32 -15.12
C LYS A 49 2.56 0.85 -14.16
N LYS A 50 3.65 1.59 -14.30
CA LYS A 50 3.81 2.90 -13.66
C LYS A 50 3.04 3.90 -14.51
N VAL A 51 2.10 4.64 -13.92
CA VAL A 51 1.53 5.81 -14.60
C VAL A 51 2.70 6.80 -14.72
N GLY A 52 3.10 7.08 -15.96
CA GLY A 52 4.07 8.11 -16.30
C GLY A 52 3.40 9.47 -16.27
#